data_AF-A0A7Z9MJ44-F1
#
_entry.id   AF-A0A7Z9MJ44-F1
#
_cell.length_a   1.000
_cell.length_b   1.000
_cell.length_c   1.000
_cell.angle_alpha   90.00
_cell.angle_beta   90.00
_cell.angle_gamma   90.00
#
_symmetry.space_group_name_H-M   'P 1'
#
loop_
_entity.id
_entity.type
_entity.pdbx_description
1 polymer ?
#
loop_
_entity_poly.entity_id
_entity_poly.type
_entity_poly.pdbx_seq_one_letter_code
_entity_poly.pdbx_strand_id
1 'polypeptide(L)'
;MRNLLARTPDGKVSFTVLRDSKEVELQALIRNGLLGVLLENALDVPRIAQPISHAIVNNKEVTTPIANVQLVAGSEIISIQGRPVSNWEEIRNAFIASGNSVEVELRSSLYGNATTKIAIAISDKEHDALSALGWYSPLPMQMFDPIYVTRSSDGNPIKALTMGFDETINMVTMTYLTIDRLLRRTVGVDQLRGPIGIVHVGAKIANRGLSYLLFFLAIISVNLAVLNFLPLPIVDGGLFLYLIYEKLFKKPPSIGFQNAAAVFGLGLIAMLFVVTFYNDIMRLV
;
A
#
# COMPACT_ATOMS: atom_id res chain seq x y z
N MET A 1 30.17 3.41 4.19
CA MET A 1 29.04 3.77 3.31
C MET A 1 29.01 5.26 2.94
N ARG A 2 28.83 6.20 3.89
CA ARG A 2 28.74 7.65 3.61
C ARG A 2 29.84 8.22 2.69
N ASN A 3 31.11 7.88 2.95
CA ASN A 3 32.24 8.33 2.11
C ASN A 3 32.27 7.72 0.71
N LEU A 4 31.70 6.52 0.53
CA LEU A 4 31.58 5.87 -0.78
C LEU A 4 30.47 6.55 -1.60
N LEU A 5 29.30 6.75 -0.97
CA LEU A 5 28.16 7.42 -1.59
C LEU A 5 28.48 8.88 -1.98
N ALA A 6 29.28 9.58 -1.17
CA ALA A 6 29.73 10.94 -1.48
C ALA A 6 30.70 11.02 -2.68
N ARG A 7 31.43 9.93 -2.99
CA ARG A 7 32.40 9.86 -4.09
C ARG A 7 31.81 9.28 -5.38
N THR A 8 30.65 8.66 -5.30
CA THR A 8 29.94 8.07 -6.44
C THR A 8 28.54 8.66 -6.50
N PRO A 9 28.40 9.92 -6.96
CA PRO A 9 27.12 10.62 -6.94
C PRO A 9 26.07 9.91 -7.79
N ASP A 10 26.45 9.33 -8.93
CA ASP A 10 25.55 8.53 -9.77
C ASP A 10 26.23 7.25 -10.22
N GLY A 11 25.47 6.15 -10.33
CA GLY A 11 25.97 4.90 -10.89
C GLY A 11 25.45 3.67 -10.16
N LYS A 12 26.24 2.60 -10.18
CA LYS A 12 25.96 1.37 -9.44
C LYS A 12 27.05 1.13 -8.42
N VAL A 13 26.67 0.76 -7.21
CA VAL A 13 27.60 0.23 -6.21
C VAL A 13 27.27 -1.23 -5.97
N SER A 14 28.30 -2.07 -6.11
CA SER A 14 28.26 -3.46 -5.65
C SER A 14 28.37 -3.49 -4.14
N PHE A 15 27.54 -4.29 -3.49
CA PHE A 15 27.67 -4.62 -2.09
C PHE A 15 27.36 -6.10 -1.91
N THR A 16 28.15 -6.74 -1.06
CA THR A 16 27.93 -8.13 -0.66
C THR A 16 26.96 -8.12 0.52
N VAL A 17 25.84 -8.82 0.38
CA VAL A 17 24.91 -9.08 1.48
C VAL A 17 24.94 -10.53 1.85
N LEU A 18 24.60 -10.83 3.10
CA LEU A 18 24.33 -12.19 3.52
C LEU A 18 22.83 -12.49 3.28
N ARG A 19 22.52 -13.37 2.33
CA ARG A 19 21.17 -13.88 2.07
C ARG A 19 21.17 -15.39 2.23
N ASP A 20 20.30 -15.92 3.09
CA ASP A 20 20.23 -17.36 3.39
C ASP A 20 21.58 -17.96 3.81
N SER A 21 22.33 -17.22 4.64
CA SER A 21 23.70 -17.57 5.07
C SER A 21 24.73 -17.71 3.94
N LYS A 22 24.42 -17.20 2.74
CA LYS A 22 25.34 -17.11 1.61
C LYS A 22 25.65 -15.67 1.28
N GLU A 23 26.90 -15.40 0.93
CA GLU A 23 27.29 -14.11 0.38
C GLU A 23 26.70 -13.98 -1.03
N VAL A 24 25.92 -12.92 -1.24
CA VAL A 24 25.32 -12.58 -2.53
C VAL A 24 25.76 -11.18 -2.89
N GLU A 25 26.35 -11.03 -4.07
CA GLU A 25 26.69 -9.72 -4.61
C GLU A 25 25.43 -9.07 -5.20
N LEU A 26 25.11 -7.86 -4.75
CA LEU A 26 24.00 -7.06 -5.25
C LEU A 26 24.52 -5.75 -5.81
N GLN A 27 23.88 -5.26 -6.87
CA GLN A 27 24.11 -3.93 -7.41
C GLN A 27 22.94 -3.03 -7.04
N ALA A 28 23.21 -1.91 -6.39
CA ALA A 28 22.22 -0.87 -6.13
C ALA A 28 22.55 0.37 -6.94
N LEU A 29 21.50 1.00 -7.43
CA LEU A 29 21.60 2.29 -8.08
C LEU A 29 21.83 3.36 -7.02
N ILE A 30 22.82 4.21 -7.26
CA ILE A 30 23.01 5.47 -6.54
C ILE A 30 22.59 6.60 -7.45
N ARG A 31 21.84 7.56 -6.90
CA ARG A 31 21.55 8.83 -7.56
C ARG A 31 21.78 9.97 -6.59
N ASN A 32 22.50 11.01 -7.02
CA ASN A 32 22.91 12.15 -6.18
C ASN A 32 23.53 11.75 -4.81
N GLY A 33 24.27 10.65 -4.75
CA GLY A 33 24.87 10.13 -3.51
C GLY A 33 23.86 9.50 -2.54
N LEU A 34 22.64 9.22 -3.01
CA LEU A 34 21.60 8.54 -2.24
C LEU A 34 21.40 7.10 -2.73
N LEU A 35 21.24 6.19 -1.77
CA LEU A 35 20.94 4.78 -2.02
C LEU A 35 19.44 4.56 -1.91
N GLY A 36 18.80 4.08 -2.98
CA GLY A 36 17.38 3.73 -2.94
C GLY A 36 17.14 2.45 -2.13
N VAL A 37 16.17 2.49 -1.22
CA VAL A 37 15.72 1.31 -0.47
C VAL A 37 14.24 1.07 -0.79
N LEU A 38 13.91 -0.14 -1.22
CA LEU A 38 12.52 -0.60 -1.30
C LEU A 38 12.13 -1.11 0.09
N LEU A 39 11.33 -0.33 0.82
CA LEU A 39 10.90 -0.66 2.18
C LEU A 39 10.06 -1.94 2.25
N GLU A 40 9.41 -2.32 1.15
CA GLU A 40 8.55 -3.52 1.07
C GLU A 40 9.30 -4.81 1.42
N ASN A 41 10.55 -4.98 0.97
CA ASN A 41 11.34 -6.20 1.20
C ASN A 41 12.02 -6.26 2.58
N ALA A 42 12.05 -5.15 3.32
CA ALA A 42 12.74 -5.09 4.61
C ALA A 42 11.91 -5.70 5.75
N LEU A 43 10.62 -5.93 5.53
CA LEU A 43 9.68 -6.49 6.50
C LEU A 43 9.57 -8.02 6.41
N ASP A 44 10.17 -8.65 5.41
CA ASP A 44 10.02 -10.09 5.17
C ASP A 44 11.05 -10.94 5.92
N VAL A 45 12.08 -10.35 6.52
CA VAL A 45 13.12 -11.12 7.21
C VAL A 45 12.84 -11.12 8.72
N PRO A 46 12.61 -12.29 9.36
CA PRO A 46 12.26 -12.39 10.77
C PRO A 46 13.47 -12.17 11.68
N ARG A 47 14.18 -11.04 11.54
CA ARG A 47 15.38 -10.71 12.30
C ARG A 47 15.13 -9.59 13.29
N ILE A 48 15.67 -9.77 14.49
CA ILE A 48 15.67 -8.76 15.53
C ILE A 48 16.76 -7.74 15.20
N ALA A 49 16.40 -6.55 14.71
CA ALA A 49 17.38 -5.51 14.44
C ALA A 49 18.09 -5.05 15.72
N GLN A 50 17.30 -4.68 16.73
CA GLN A 50 17.77 -4.34 18.07
C GLN A 50 16.65 -4.71 19.07
N PRO A 51 16.97 -5.38 20.18
CA PRO A 51 16.00 -5.61 21.25
C PRO A 51 15.66 -4.28 21.95
N ILE A 52 14.37 -3.98 22.04
CA ILE A 52 13.86 -2.76 22.66
C ILE A 52 13.37 -3.14 24.06
N SER A 53 14.22 -2.99 25.09
CA SER A 53 13.86 -3.30 26.48
C SER A 53 12.96 -2.24 27.13
N HIS A 54 12.97 -1.01 26.61
CA HIS A 54 12.17 0.11 27.10
C HIS A 54 11.56 0.86 25.91
N ALA A 55 10.29 1.25 26.03
CA ALA A 55 9.56 2.03 25.04
C ALA A 55 8.93 3.26 25.68
N ILE A 56 8.71 4.31 24.90
CA ILE A 56 7.99 5.51 25.35
C ILE A 56 6.54 5.42 24.85
N VAL A 57 5.60 5.32 25.78
CA VAL A 57 4.15 5.31 25.49
C VAL A 57 3.51 6.50 26.23
N ASN A 58 2.86 7.40 25.49
CA ASN A 58 2.24 8.61 26.03
C ASN A 58 3.19 9.44 26.92
N ASN A 59 4.41 9.69 26.42
CA ASN A 59 5.46 10.43 27.13
C ASN A 59 5.94 9.78 28.45
N LYS A 60 5.64 8.49 28.67
CA LYS A 60 6.13 7.72 29.82
C LYS A 60 6.96 6.53 29.34
N GLU A 61 8.05 6.28 30.03
CA GLU A 61 8.88 5.10 29.80
C GLU A 61 8.19 3.86 30.37
N VAL A 62 8.12 2.80 29.56
CA VAL A 62 7.48 1.52 29.89
C VAL A 62 8.45 0.40 29.53
N THR A 63 8.62 -0.56 30.44
CA THR A 63 9.40 -1.77 30.21
C THR A 63 8.64 -2.71 29.27
N THR A 64 9.32 -3.27 28.27
CA THR A 64 8.69 -4.18 27.31
C THR A 64 8.70 -5.64 27.80
N PRO A 65 7.84 -6.52 27.26
CA PRO A 65 7.87 -7.96 27.54
C PRO A 65 9.22 -8.65 27.32
N ILE A 66 10.04 -8.08 26.43
CA ILE A 66 11.35 -8.64 26.06
C ILE A 66 12.50 -8.08 26.90
N ALA A 67 12.25 -7.14 27.82
CA ALA A 67 13.30 -6.46 28.58
C ALA A 67 14.15 -7.41 29.42
N ASN A 68 13.54 -8.45 29.97
CA ASN A 68 14.20 -9.45 30.80
C ASN A 68 14.70 -10.65 29.98
N VAL A 69 14.55 -10.60 28.66
CA VAL A 69 14.98 -11.66 27.75
C VAL A 69 16.31 -11.27 27.14
N GLN A 70 17.30 -12.16 27.22
CA GLN A 70 18.60 -11.96 26.59
C GLN A 70 18.51 -12.17 25.08
N LEU A 71 17.98 -11.16 24.39
CA LEU A 71 17.92 -11.10 22.95
C LEU A 71 19.21 -10.51 22.40
N VAL A 72 19.76 -11.15 21.36
CA VAL A 72 20.93 -10.67 20.66
C VAL A 72 20.50 -10.04 19.34
N ALA A 73 21.01 -8.84 19.04
CA ALA A 73 20.78 -8.15 17.77
C ALA A 73 21.24 -9.02 16.58
N GLY A 74 20.43 -9.05 15.54
CA GLY A 74 20.61 -9.89 14.35
C GLY A 74 20.10 -11.33 14.50
N SER A 75 19.64 -11.76 15.69
CA SER A 75 19.01 -13.07 15.88
C SER A 75 17.76 -13.21 15.02
N GLU A 76 17.53 -14.42 14.54
CA GLU A 76 16.43 -14.75 13.64
C GLU A 76 15.36 -15.57 14.37
N ILE A 77 14.10 -15.16 14.26
CA ILE A 77 12.95 -15.89 14.78
C ILE A 77 12.63 -17.01 13.80
N ILE A 78 12.74 -18.26 14.25
CA ILE A 78 12.52 -19.44 13.40
C ILE A 78 11.17 -20.10 13.65
N SER A 79 10.67 -20.03 14.90
CA SER A 79 9.36 -20.57 15.24
C SER A 79 8.72 -19.84 16.42
N ILE A 80 7.39 -19.85 16.49
CA ILE A 80 6.59 -19.33 17.61
C ILE A 80 5.55 -20.39 17.97
N GLN A 81 5.52 -20.83 19.22
CA GLN A 81 4.64 -21.93 19.68
C GLN A 81 4.76 -23.19 18.81
N GLY A 82 5.98 -23.51 18.38
CA GLY A 82 6.27 -24.64 17.48
C GLY A 82 5.79 -24.47 16.04
N ARG A 83 5.21 -23.32 15.66
CA ARG A 83 4.87 -22.99 14.28
C ARG A 83 6.05 -22.28 13.61
N PRO A 84 6.61 -22.82 12.51
CA PRO A 84 7.64 -22.13 11.75
C PRO A 84 7.14 -20.78 11.24
N VAL A 85 8.00 -19.77 11.27
CA VAL A 85 7.69 -18.43 10.75
C VAL A 85 8.81 -17.97 9.83
N SER A 86 8.44 -17.36 8.71
CA SER A 86 9.35 -16.97 7.63
C SER A 86 9.27 -15.50 7.28
N ASN A 87 8.21 -14.81 7.71
CA ASN A 87 7.96 -13.39 7.45
C ASN A 87 7.26 -12.74 8.65
N TRP A 88 7.17 -11.41 8.64
CA TRP A 88 6.55 -10.65 9.73
C TRP A 88 5.05 -10.94 9.93
N GLU A 89 4.33 -11.23 8.84
CA GLU A 89 2.90 -11.54 8.92
C GLU A 89 2.68 -12.83 9.71
N GLU A 90 3.46 -13.87 9.43
CA GLU A 90 3.44 -15.14 10.15
C GLU A 90 3.82 -14.95 11.62
N ILE A 91 4.84 -14.13 11.91
CA ILE A 91 5.20 -13.76 13.29
C ILE A 91 4.01 -13.15 14.02
N ARG A 92 3.39 -12.12 13.44
CA ARG A 92 2.25 -11.41 14.05
C ARG A 92 1.09 -12.37 14.30
N ASN A 93 0.71 -13.13 13.29
CA ASN A 93 -0.40 -14.08 13.36
C ASN A 93 -0.13 -15.16 14.42
N ALA A 94 1.11 -15.61 14.55
CA ALA A 94 1.48 -16.56 15.59
C ALA A 94 1.37 -15.95 16.99
N PHE A 95 1.84 -14.72 17.20
CA PHE A 95 1.67 -14.01 18.49
C PHE A 95 0.20 -13.79 18.84
N ILE A 96 -0.63 -13.32 17.89
CA ILE A 96 -2.08 -13.13 18.11
C ILE A 96 -2.78 -14.45 18.44
N ALA A 97 -2.39 -15.55 17.78
CA ALA A 97 -2.96 -16.87 18.04
C ALA A 97 -2.43 -17.53 19.34
N SER A 98 -1.42 -16.95 19.98
CA SER A 98 -0.82 -17.46 21.21
C SER A 98 -1.62 -17.02 22.45
N GLY A 99 -1.38 -17.68 23.58
CA GLY A 99 -1.85 -17.22 24.90
C GLY A 99 -0.84 -16.30 25.59
N ASN A 100 -1.00 -16.13 26.90
CA ASN A 100 -0.25 -15.15 27.69
C ASN A 100 1.23 -15.49 27.91
N SER A 101 1.65 -16.69 27.54
CA SER A 101 3.05 -17.12 27.56
C SER A 101 3.40 -17.69 26.19
N VAL A 102 4.24 -16.95 25.45
CA VAL A 102 4.61 -17.27 24.08
C VAL A 102 6.01 -17.84 24.03
N GLU A 103 6.13 -19.12 23.69
CA GLU A 103 7.44 -19.71 23.39
C GLU A 103 7.90 -19.25 22.01
N VAL A 104 9.08 -18.64 21.95
CA VAL A 104 9.73 -18.19 20.71
C VAL A 104 11.07 -18.87 20.58
N GLU A 105 11.30 -19.47 19.42
CA GLU A 105 12.55 -20.11 19.08
C GLU A 105 13.37 -19.18 18.18
N LEU A 106 14.63 -18.97 18.56
CA LEU A 106 15.53 -18.00 17.96
C LEU A 106 16.83 -18.69 17.53
N ARG A 107 17.32 -18.33 16.36
CA ARG A 107 18.68 -18.65 15.92
C ARG A 107 19.59 -17.45 16.18
N SER A 108 20.59 -17.63 17.04
CA SER A 108 21.50 -16.55 17.43
C SER A 108 22.44 -16.15 16.28
N SER A 109 22.66 -14.84 16.12
CA SER A 109 23.66 -14.30 15.17
C SER A 109 25.12 -14.37 15.67
N LEU A 110 25.34 -14.50 16.98
CA LEU A 110 26.68 -14.42 17.59
C LEU A 110 27.23 -15.77 18.06
N TYR A 111 26.36 -16.73 18.41
CA TYR A 111 26.76 -18.01 18.99
C TYR A 111 26.70 -19.17 17.99
N GLY A 112 27.35 -19.02 16.83
CA GLY A 112 27.48 -20.11 15.85
C GLY A 112 26.15 -20.67 15.35
N ASN A 113 25.11 -19.83 15.21
CA ASN A 113 23.74 -20.22 14.85
C ASN A 113 23.07 -21.18 15.84
N ALA A 114 23.49 -21.21 17.11
CA ALA A 114 22.81 -21.95 18.15
C ALA A 114 21.34 -21.50 18.26
N THR A 115 20.45 -22.48 18.37
CA THR A 115 19.03 -22.25 18.57
C THR A 115 18.73 -22.17 20.07
N THR A 116 18.03 -21.13 20.49
CA THR A 116 17.56 -20.97 21.87
C THR A 116 16.05 -20.76 21.89
N LYS A 117 15.41 -21.23 22.96
CA LYS A 117 13.99 -20.99 23.23
C LYS A 117 13.85 -19.99 24.35
N ILE A 118 12.98 -19.01 24.15
CA ILE A 118 12.63 -18.00 25.14
C ILE A 118 11.12 -18.02 25.37
N ALA A 119 10.70 -17.67 26.58
CA ALA A 119 9.30 -17.45 26.89
C ALA A 119 9.07 -15.94 27.03
N ILE A 120 8.14 -15.41 26.24
CA ILE A 120 7.72 -14.01 26.30
C ILE A 120 6.33 -13.97 26.94
N ALA A 121 6.19 -13.25 28.04
CA ALA A 121 4.89 -13.02 28.66
C ALA A 121 4.16 -11.87 27.95
N ILE A 122 2.97 -12.12 27.43
CA ILE A 122 2.14 -11.12 26.75
C ILE A 122 0.82 -10.99 27.50
N SER A 123 0.44 -9.76 27.83
CA SER A 123 -0.82 -9.44 28.48
C SER A 123 -1.97 -9.30 27.48
N ASP A 124 -3.21 -9.45 27.95
CA ASP A 124 -4.41 -9.28 27.11
C ASP A 124 -4.43 -7.91 26.39
N LYS A 125 -3.97 -6.85 27.07
CA LYS A 125 -3.86 -5.50 26.48
C LYS A 125 -2.85 -5.44 25.34
N GLU A 126 -1.75 -6.19 25.43
CA GLU A 126 -0.74 -6.26 24.38
C GLU A 126 -1.24 -7.11 23.20
N HIS A 127 -2.04 -8.14 23.46
CA HIS A 127 -2.76 -8.90 22.43
C HIS A 127 -3.74 -8.04 21.63
N ASP A 128 -4.52 -7.22 22.34
CA ASP A 128 -5.41 -6.24 21.72
C ASP A 128 -4.62 -5.22 20.89
N ALA A 129 -3.50 -4.72 21.43
CA ALA A 129 -2.62 -3.81 20.71
C ALA A 129 -2.03 -4.46 19.44
N LEU A 130 -1.52 -5.70 19.53
CA LEU A 130 -0.99 -6.47 18.40
C LEU A 130 -2.05 -6.70 17.31
N SER A 131 -3.30 -6.92 17.71
CA SER A 131 -4.44 -7.09 16.81
C SER A 131 -4.85 -5.76 16.14
N ALA A 132 -4.64 -4.63 16.82
CA ALA A 132 -4.92 -3.28 16.35
C ALA A 132 -3.76 -2.63 15.57
N LEU A 133 -2.55 -3.21 15.59
CA LEU A 133 -1.41 -2.73 14.81
C LEU A 133 -1.73 -2.83 13.32
N GLY A 134 -2.07 -1.67 12.73
CA GLY A 134 -2.16 -1.50 11.30
C GLY A 134 -0.78 -1.57 10.64
N TRP A 135 -0.75 -1.88 9.35
CA TRP A 135 0.47 -1.85 8.54
C TRP A 135 0.88 -0.40 8.30
N TYR A 136 1.71 0.14 9.19
CA TYR A 136 2.45 1.37 8.90
C TYR A 136 3.88 1.20 9.37
N SER A 137 4.83 1.55 8.50
CA SER A 137 6.22 1.71 8.92
C SER A 137 6.26 2.78 10.01
N PRO A 138 6.87 2.53 11.19
CA PRO A 138 7.08 3.57 12.18
C PRO A 138 8.08 4.63 11.68
N LEU A 139 8.74 4.39 10.55
CA LEU A 139 9.53 5.38 9.84
C LEU A 139 8.57 6.21 8.97
N PRO A 140 8.21 7.46 9.35
CA PRO A 140 7.52 8.38 8.47
C PRO A 140 8.18 8.44 7.10
N MET A 141 7.38 8.31 6.03
CA MET A 141 7.85 8.46 4.65
C MET A 141 8.60 9.78 4.42
N GLN A 142 8.33 10.79 5.25
CA GLN A 142 9.03 12.08 5.28
C GLN A 142 10.51 11.99 5.67
N MET A 143 10.97 10.88 6.26
CA MET A 143 12.40 10.63 6.52
C MET A 143 13.17 10.17 5.27
N PHE A 144 12.46 9.87 4.17
CA PHE A 144 13.07 9.39 2.92
C PHE A 144 12.79 10.37 1.79
N ASP A 145 13.83 10.71 1.03
CA ASP A 145 13.66 11.42 -0.23
C ASP A 145 13.17 10.42 -1.31
N PRO A 146 12.01 10.64 -1.93
CA PRO A 146 11.50 9.74 -2.96
C PRO A 146 12.41 9.79 -4.20
N ILE A 147 13.00 8.64 -4.54
CA ILE A 147 13.73 8.49 -5.81
C ILE A 147 12.73 8.12 -6.90
N TYR A 148 12.34 9.11 -7.70
CA TYR A 148 11.53 8.87 -8.88
C TYR A 148 12.40 8.28 -9.99
N VAL A 149 12.00 7.13 -10.52
CA VAL A 149 12.60 6.52 -11.70
C VAL A 149 11.66 6.69 -12.87
N THR A 150 12.09 7.45 -13.88
CA THR A 150 11.35 7.53 -15.15
C THR A 150 11.39 6.18 -15.83
N ARG A 151 10.22 5.56 -15.99
CA ARG A 151 10.08 4.37 -16.84
C ARG A 151 10.12 4.81 -18.31
N SER A 152 11.06 4.26 -19.06
CA SER A 152 11.30 4.58 -20.47
C SER A 152 11.13 3.33 -21.32
N SER A 153 10.49 3.51 -22.47
CA SER A 153 10.46 2.48 -23.52
C SER A 153 11.75 2.45 -24.35
N ASP A 154 12.67 3.38 -24.13
CA ASP A 154 13.93 3.55 -24.84
C ASP A 154 13.73 3.68 -26.35
N GLY A 155 12.62 4.35 -26.73
CA GLY A 155 12.20 4.55 -28.11
C GLY A 155 11.51 3.34 -28.75
N ASN A 156 11.34 2.22 -28.03
CA ASN A 156 10.64 1.04 -28.55
C ASN A 156 9.11 1.24 -28.49
N PRO A 157 8.41 1.31 -29.63
CA PRO A 157 6.97 1.58 -29.66
C PRO A 157 6.13 0.41 -29.12
N ILE A 158 6.56 -0.84 -29.33
CA ILE A 158 5.85 -2.02 -28.81
C ILE A 158 5.93 -2.05 -27.29
N LYS A 159 7.13 -1.82 -26.74
CA LYS A 159 7.35 -1.73 -25.29
C LYS A 159 6.55 -0.57 -24.69
N ALA A 160 6.41 0.55 -25.39
CA ALA A 160 5.59 1.67 -24.94
C ALA A 160 4.09 1.31 -24.87
N LEU A 161 3.58 0.58 -25.87
CA LEU A 161 2.20 0.10 -25.88
C LEU A 161 1.93 -0.89 -24.74
N THR A 162 2.83 -1.85 -24.51
CA THR A 162 2.67 -2.80 -23.39
C THR A 162 2.71 -2.08 -22.05
N MET A 163 3.64 -1.13 -21.85
CA MET A 163 3.68 -0.31 -20.64
C MET A 163 2.38 0.47 -20.42
N GLY A 164 1.82 1.09 -21.48
CA GLY A 164 0.56 1.82 -21.39
C GLY A 164 -0.63 0.91 -21.06
N PHE A 165 -0.66 -0.30 -21.63
CA PHE A 165 -1.69 -1.30 -21.33
C PHE A 165 -1.61 -1.77 -19.87
N ASP A 166 -0.41 -2.15 -19.41
CA ASP A 166 -0.18 -2.58 -18.02
C ASP A 166 -0.58 -1.47 -17.03
N GLU A 167 -0.18 -0.24 -17.31
CA GLU A 167 -0.52 0.92 -16.49
C GLU A 167 -2.04 1.16 -16.46
N THR A 168 -2.72 0.99 -17.59
CA THR A 168 -4.18 1.11 -17.67
C THR A 168 -4.86 0.06 -16.80
N ILE A 169 -4.43 -1.20 -16.86
CA ILE A 169 -4.97 -2.28 -16.02
C ILE A 169 -4.73 -2.01 -14.53
N ASN A 170 -3.53 -1.53 -14.18
CA ASN A 170 -3.21 -1.13 -12.81
C ASN A 170 -4.12 0.00 -12.32
N MET A 171 -4.33 1.04 -13.13
CA MET A 171 -5.24 2.14 -12.81
C MET A 171 -6.68 1.65 -12.63
N VAL A 172 -7.19 0.83 -13.55
CA VAL A 172 -8.53 0.22 -13.44
C VAL A 172 -8.68 -0.55 -12.11
N THR A 173 -7.69 -1.39 -11.79
CA THR A 173 -7.70 -2.21 -10.57
C THR A 173 -7.71 -1.33 -9.32
N MET A 174 -6.86 -0.31 -9.28
CA MET A 174 -6.79 0.63 -8.15
C MET A 174 -8.08 1.44 -7.99
N THR A 175 -8.74 1.81 -9.09
CA THR A 175 -10.04 2.50 -9.04
C THR A 175 -11.12 1.60 -8.44
N TYR A 176 -11.21 0.33 -8.87
CA TYR A 176 -12.15 -0.62 -8.27
C TYR A 176 -11.87 -0.87 -6.78
N LEU A 177 -10.61 -1.04 -6.38
CA LEU A 177 -10.23 -1.19 -4.97
C LEU A 177 -10.60 0.05 -4.14
N THR A 178 -10.46 1.24 -4.72
CA THR A 178 -10.86 2.50 -4.06
C THR A 178 -12.37 2.56 -3.88
N ILE A 179 -13.14 2.16 -4.89
CA ILE A 179 -14.61 2.07 -4.79
C ILE A 179 -15.02 1.06 -3.71
N ASP A 180 -14.42 -0.14 -3.67
CA ASP A 180 -14.70 -1.13 -2.63
C ASP A 180 -14.39 -0.59 -1.21
N ARG A 181 -13.25 0.10 -1.04
CA ARG A 181 -12.88 0.73 0.23
C ARG A 181 -13.84 1.83 0.66
N LEU A 182 -14.35 2.63 -0.28
CA LEU A 182 -15.39 3.63 -0.01
C LEU A 182 -16.69 2.96 0.45
N LEU A 183 -17.11 1.86 -0.20
CA LEU A 183 -18.30 1.10 0.21
C LEU A 183 -18.13 0.48 1.61
N ARG A 184 -16.92 0.00 1.94
CA ARG A 184 -16.55 -0.49 3.29
C ARG A 184 -16.32 0.62 4.31
N ARG A 185 -16.41 1.90 3.92
CA ARG A 185 -16.15 3.09 4.75
C ARG A 185 -14.74 3.11 5.39
N THR A 186 -13.77 2.43 4.78
CA THR A 186 -12.37 2.49 5.22
C THR A 186 -11.65 3.72 4.68
N VAL A 187 -12.24 4.36 3.66
CA VAL A 187 -11.83 5.65 3.12
C VAL A 187 -12.99 6.65 3.32
N GLY A 188 -12.67 7.84 3.83
CA GLY A 188 -13.64 8.91 4.01
C GLY A 188 -14.09 9.51 2.67
N VAL A 189 -15.39 9.82 2.56
CA VAL A 189 -15.98 10.50 1.38
C VAL A 189 -15.43 11.91 1.16
N ASP A 190 -14.81 12.50 2.17
CA ASP A 190 -14.11 13.77 2.04
C ASP A 190 -12.90 13.64 1.09
N GLN A 191 -12.27 12.46 0.99
CA GLN A 191 -11.13 12.24 0.10
C GLN A 191 -11.50 12.28 -1.40
N LEU A 192 -12.80 12.25 -1.74
CA LEU A 192 -13.28 12.40 -3.10
C LEU A 192 -13.18 13.86 -3.54
N ARG A 193 -12.45 14.10 -4.64
CA ARG A 193 -12.38 15.41 -5.27
C ARG A 193 -13.56 15.59 -6.22
N GLY A 194 -14.27 16.70 -6.08
CA GLY A 194 -15.28 17.11 -7.03
C GLY A 194 -14.69 17.81 -8.27
N PRO A 195 -15.55 18.39 -9.11
CA PRO A 195 -15.13 19.07 -10.34
C PRO A 195 -14.16 20.24 -10.08
N ILE A 196 -14.38 21.02 -9.03
CA ILE A 196 -13.50 22.14 -8.67
C ILE A 196 -12.14 21.59 -8.24
N GLY A 197 -12.13 20.56 -7.40
CA GLY A 197 -10.92 19.90 -6.94
C GLY A 197 -10.10 19.30 -8.08
N ILE A 198 -10.76 18.73 -9.08
CA ILE A 198 -10.14 18.21 -10.31
C ILE A 198 -9.49 19.34 -11.11
N VAL A 199 -10.20 20.45 -11.34
CA VAL A 199 -9.65 21.62 -12.06
C VAL A 199 -8.43 22.19 -11.33
N HIS A 200 -8.51 22.35 -10.01
CA HIS A 200 -7.40 22.86 -9.20
C HIS A 200 -6.16 21.96 -9.26
N VAL A 201 -6.35 20.65 -9.14
CA VAL A 201 -5.24 19.68 -9.26
C VAL A 201 -4.69 19.66 -10.69
N GLY A 202 -5.56 19.69 -11.69
CA GLY A 202 -5.19 19.76 -13.09
C GLY A 202 -4.32 20.98 -13.39
N ALA A 203 -4.68 22.15 -12.88
CA ALA A 203 -3.89 23.38 -13.03
C ALA A 203 -2.49 23.23 -12.40
N LYS A 204 -2.39 22.65 -11.19
CA LYS A 204 -1.10 22.38 -10.54
C LYS A 204 -0.26 21.38 -11.32
N ILE A 205 -0.87 20.36 -11.90
CA ILE A 205 -0.17 19.33 -12.69
C ILE A 205 0.28 19.88 -14.04
N ALA A 206 -0.52 20.73 -14.70
CA ALA A 206 -0.16 21.37 -15.95
C ALA A 206 1.16 22.18 -15.83
N ASN A 207 1.37 22.83 -14.67
CA ASN A 207 2.61 23.55 -14.37
C ASN A 207 3.85 22.64 -14.23
N ARG A 208 3.67 21.31 -14.11
CA ARG A 208 4.78 20.33 -14.04
C ARG A 208 5.26 19.87 -15.42
N GLY A 209 4.54 20.22 -16.49
CA GLY A 209 4.91 19.88 -17.87
C GLY A 209 3.94 18.92 -18.54
N LEU A 210 4.12 18.75 -19.86
CA LEU A 210 3.20 18.05 -20.74
C LEU A 210 3.04 16.56 -20.40
N SER A 211 4.13 15.87 -20.04
CA SER A 211 4.10 14.45 -19.68
C SER A 211 3.18 14.17 -18.48
N TYR A 212 3.27 15.01 -17.43
CA TYR A 212 2.42 14.91 -16.26
C TYR A 212 0.96 15.25 -16.57
N LEU A 213 0.72 16.24 -17.45
CA LEU A 213 -0.63 16.58 -17.89
C LEU A 213 -1.29 15.43 -18.66
N LEU A 214 -0.56 14.81 -19.61
CA LEU A 214 -1.06 13.66 -20.37
C LEU A 214 -1.36 12.47 -19.44
N PHE A 215 -0.48 12.22 -18.47
CA PHE A 215 -0.71 11.17 -17.46
C PHE A 215 -1.93 11.47 -16.58
N PHE A 216 -2.13 12.72 -16.17
CA PHE A 216 -3.33 13.12 -15.43
C PHE A 216 -4.61 12.94 -16.24
N LEU A 217 -4.61 13.34 -17.51
CA LEU A 217 -5.73 13.11 -18.41
C LEU A 217 -6.00 11.62 -18.61
N ALA A 218 -4.95 10.78 -18.67
CA ALA A 218 -5.10 9.33 -18.72
C ALA A 218 -5.78 8.79 -17.45
N ILE A 219 -5.38 9.24 -16.26
CA ILE A 219 -6.06 8.87 -15.00
C ILE A 219 -7.55 9.24 -15.02
N ILE A 220 -7.89 10.46 -15.45
CA ILE A 220 -9.29 10.89 -15.55
C ILE A 220 -10.06 10.03 -16.56
N SER A 221 -9.46 9.75 -17.72
CA SER A 221 -10.05 8.89 -18.75
C SER A 221 -10.36 7.49 -18.25
N VAL A 222 -9.40 6.85 -17.56
CA VAL A 222 -9.59 5.52 -16.96
C VAL A 222 -10.67 5.53 -15.89
N ASN A 223 -10.69 6.55 -15.02
CA ASN A 223 -11.72 6.67 -14.00
C ASN A 223 -13.12 6.82 -14.60
N LEU A 224 -13.27 7.62 -15.67
CA LEU A 224 -14.54 7.74 -16.40
C LEU A 224 -14.94 6.41 -17.04
N ALA A 225 -14.00 5.66 -17.63
CA ALA A 225 -14.26 4.35 -18.20
C ALA A 225 -14.76 3.36 -17.14
N VAL A 226 -14.10 3.30 -15.97
CA VAL A 226 -14.51 2.44 -14.85
C VAL A 226 -15.89 2.84 -14.31
N LEU A 227 -16.12 4.12 -14.07
CA LEU A 227 -17.40 4.63 -13.57
C LEU A 227 -18.54 4.38 -14.56
N ASN A 228 -18.28 4.55 -15.86
CA ASN A 228 -19.26 4.27 -16.90
C ASN A 228 -19.57 2.77 -17.03
N PHE A 229 -18.66 1.89 -16.61
CA PHE A 229 -18.89 0.44 -16.59
C PHE A 229 -19.64 -0.04 -15.34
N LEU A 230 -19.81 0.83 -14.33
CA LEU A 230 -20.61 0.48 -13.15
C LEU A 230 -22.08 0.21 -13.54
N PRO A 231 -22.78 -0.64 -12.77
CA PRO A 231 -24.18 -0.99 -13.00
C PRO A 231 -25.14 0.16 -12.63
N LEU A 232 -24.89 1.36 -13.15
CA LEU A 232 -25.68 2.56 -12.91
C LEU A 232 -26.63 2.79 -14.11
N PRO A 233 -27.95 2.90 -13.90
CA PRO A 233 -28.96 2.95 -14.98
C PRO A 233 -28.76 4.00 -16.07
N ILE A 234 -28.13 5.13 -15.74
CA ILE A 234 -28.00 6.30 -16.62
C ILE A 234 -26.70 6.31 -17.44
N VAL A 235 -25.73 5.44 -17.12
CA VAL A 235 -24.45 5.31 -17.83
C VAL A 235 -24.41 4.01 -18.64
N ASP A 236 -23.40 3.86 -19.50
CA ASP A 236 -23.28 2.74 -20.45
C ASP A 236 -23.38 1.35 -19.78
N GLY A 237 -22.87 1.19 -18.56
CA GLY A 237 -22.96 -0.03 -17.78
C GLY A 237 -24.39 -0.42 -17.39
N GLY A 238 -25.29 0.55 -17.19
CA GLY A 238 -26.72 0.30 -16.99
C GLY A 238 -27.40 -0.25 -18.23
N LEU A 239 -27.06 0.28 -19.40
CA LEU A 239 -27.54 -0.26 -20.68
C LEU A 239 -27.02 -1.68 -20.90
N PHE A 240 -25.75 -1.95 -20.59
CA PHE A 240 -25.18 -3.29 -20.66
C PHE A 240 -25.95 -4.28 -19.77
N LEU A 241 -26.36 -3.87 -18.56
CA LEU A 241 -27.22 -4.69 -17.71
C LEU A 241 -28.60 -4.95 -18.31
N TYR A 242 -29.20 -3.96 -18.98
CA TYR A 242 -30.48 -4.16 -19.67
C TYR A 242 -30.35 -5.19 -20.79
N LEU A 243 -29.24 -5.19 -21.53
CA LEU A 243 -28.96 -6.20 -22.55
C LEU A 243 -28.73 -7.59 -21.94
N ILE A 244 -28.03 -7.70 -20.81
CA ILE A 244 -27.88 -8.97 -20.09
C ILE A 244 -29.25 -9.47 -19.60
N TYR A 245 -30.06 -8.58 -19.02
CA TYR A 245 -31.41 -8.90 -18.58
C TYR A 245 -32.25 -9.41 -19.75
N GLU A 246 -32.25 -8.69 -20.88
CA GLU A 246 -32.99 -9.10 -22.07
C GLU A 246 -32.51 -10.44 -22.61
N LYS A 247 -31.20 -10.73 -22.59
CA LYS A 247 -30.66 -12.03 -22.97
C LYS A 247 -31.14 -13.18 -22.06
N LEU A 248 -31.25 -12.94 -20.75
CA LEU A 248 -31.70 -13.94 -19.77
C LEU A 248 -33.22 -14.15 -19.82
N PHE A 249 -34.00 -13.07 -19.89
CA PHE A 249 -35.45 -13.08 -19.78
C PHE A 249 -36.17 -13.03 -21.13
N LYS A 250 -35.43 -12.94 -22.24
CA LYS A 250 -35.90 -12.83 -23.64
C LYS A 250 -36.87 -11.68 -23.90
N LYS A 251 -36.87 -10.67 -23.02
CA LYS A 251 -37.70 -9.46 -23.15
C LYS A 251 -36.97 -8.27 -22.51
N PRO A 252 -37.09 -7.07 -23.10
CA PRO A 252 -36.50 -5.88 -22.51
C PRO A 252 -37.19 -5.53 -21.17
N PRO A 253 -36.47 -4.87 -20.24
CA PRO A 253 -37.11 -4.28 -19.06
C PRO A 253 -38.21 -3.31 -19.47
N SER A 254 -39.26 -3.19 -18.66
CA SER A 254 -40.36 -2.25 -18.97
C SER A 254 -39.84 -0.81 -19.04
N ILE A 255 -40.44 -0.01 -19.93
CA ILE A 255 -40.08 1.41 -20.10
C ILE A 255 -40.23 2.17 -18.78
N GLY A 256 -41.27 1.85 -17.99
CA GLY A 256 -41.47 2.42 -16.66
C GLY A 256 -40.32 2.13 -15.69
N PHE A 257 -39.79 0.90 -15.71
CA PHE A 257 -38.61 0.54 -14.90
C PHE A 257 -37.35 1.28 -15.37
N GLN A 258 -37.10 1.34 -16.68
CA GLN A 258 -35.95 2.06 -17.24
C GLN A 258 -35.98 3.54 -16.86
N ASN A 259 -37.15 4.20 -16.99
CA ASN A 259 -37.33 5.60 -16.62
C ASN A 259 -37.12 5.82 -15.12
N ALA A 260 -37.70 4.97 -14.26
CA ALA A 260 -37.52 5.07 -12.82
C ALA A 260 -36.04 4.89 -12.42
N ALA A 261 -35.37 3.92 -13.01
CA ALA A 261 -33.96 3.64 -12.79
C ALA A 261 -33.07 4.80 -13.26
N ALA A 262 -33.36 5.39 -14.42
CA ALA A 262 -32.65 6.55 -14.95
C ALA A 262 -32.80 7.79 -14.06
N VAL A 263 -34.02 8.11 -13.61
CA VAL A 263 -34.29 9.22 -12.69
C VAL A 263 -33.58 9.01 -11.36
N PHE A 264 -33.62 7.79 -10.81
CA PHE A 264 -32.89 7.44 -9.59
C PHE A 264 -31.39 7.61 -9.77
N GLY A 265 -30.82 7.09 -10.87
CA GLY A 265 -29.40 7.21 -11.19
C GLY A 265 -28.95 8.67 -11.33
N LEU A 266 -29.74 9.48 -12.04
CA LEU A 266 -29.49 10.92 -12.17
C LEU A 266 -29.53 11.63 -10.81
N GLY A 267 -30.51 11.30 -9.97
CA GLY A 267 -30.60 11.83 -8.60
C GLY A 267 -29.38 11.49 -7.76
N LEU A 268 -28.87 10.26 -7.85
CA LEU A 268 -27.66 9.83 -7.16
C LEU A 268 -26.42 10.60 -7.63
N ILE A 269 -26.23 10.75 -8.94
CA ILE A 269 -25.11 11.52 -9.51
C ILE A 269 -25.21 12.99 -9.09
N ALA A 270 -26.40 13.59 -9.17
CA ALA A 270 -26.62 14.97 -8.75
C ALA A 270 -26.33 15.16 -7.25
N MET A 271 -26.76 14.21 -6.41
CA MET A 271 -26.45 14.23 -4.97
C MET A 271 -24.93 14.16 -4.73
N LEU A 272 -24.24 13.24 -5.41
CA LEU A 272 -22.79 13.11 -5.29
C LEU A 272 -22.07 14.37 -5.79
N PHE A 273 -22.54 14.98 -6.87
CA PHE A 273 -22.03 16.27 -7.36
C PHE A 273 -22.16 17.35 -6.29
N VAL A 274 -23.33 17.50 -5.66
CA VAL A 274 -23.54 18.49 -4.60
C VAL A 274 -22.63 18.24 -3.40
N VAL A 275 -22.50 17.00 -2.95
CA VAL A 275 -21.64 16.63 -1.81
C VAL A 275 -20.17 16.91 -2.12
N THR A 276 -19.68 16.45 -3.27
CA THR A 276 -18.27 16.65 -3.66
C THR A 276 -17.96 18.12 -3.92
N PHE A 277 -18.89 18.86 -4.52
CA PHE A 277 -18.76 20.31 -4.70
C PHE A 277 -18.70 21.05 -3.37
N TYR A 278 -19.57 20.73 -2.42
CA TYR A 278 -19.54 21.31 -1.08
C TYR A 278 -18.21 21.01 -0.37
N ASN A 279 -17.74 19.75 -0.43
CA ASN A 279 -16.46 19.34 0.13
C ASN A 279 -15.28 20.08 -0.51
N ASP A 280 -15.31 20.30 -1.82
CA ASP A 280 -14.29 21.08 -2.53
C ASP A 280 -14.26 22.54 -2.05
N ILE A 281 -15.42 23.18 -1.90
CA ILE A 281 -15.52 24.56 -1.41
C ILE A 281 -14.99 24.67 0.02
N MET A 282 -15.39 23.74 0.90
CA MET A 282 -14.94 23.72 2.30
C MET A 282 -13.44 23.48 2.44
N ARG A 283 -12.77 22.92 1.43
CA ARG A 283 -11.29 22.79 1.40
C ARG A 283 -10.58 24.06 0.97
N LEU A 284 -11.28 24.99 0.32
CA LEU A 284 -10.71 26.21 -0.25
C LEU A 284 -10.88 27.44 0.65
N VAL A 285 -11.86 27.41 1.54
CA VAL A 285 -12.15 28.46 2.54
C VAL A 285 -11.59 28.03 3.89
#